data_AF-N4WUD7-F1
#
_entry.id   AF-N4WUD7-F1
#
_cell.length_a   1.000
_cell.length_b   1.000
_cell.length_c   1.000
_cell.angle_alpha   90.00
_cell.angle_beta   90.00
_cell.angle_gamma   90.00
#
_symmetry.space_group_name_H-M   'P 1'
#
loop_
_entity.id
_entity.type
_entity.pdbx_description
1 polymer ?
#
loop_
_entity_poly.entity_id
_entity_poly.type
_entity_poly.pdbx_seq_one_letter_code
_entity_poly.pdbx_strand_id
1 'polypeptide(L)' 'MNVMVTSVNVKYDNEGNQNGVQVQFKASNKERTINANGFIPLTNEQYEGNESIDKLTGIVRQEFANQIMEEPNT' A
#
# COMPACT_ATOMS: atom_id res chain seq x y z
N MET A 1 6.80 4.48 -12.93
CA MET A 1 6.70 3.52 -11.81
C MET A 1 5.48 2.65 -12.00
N ASN A 2 5.64 1.33 -11.97
CA ASN A 2 4.56 0.36 -12.00
C ASN A 2 4.35 -0.17 -10.58
N VAL A 3 3.09 -0.19 -10.12
CA VAL A 3 2.69 -0.72 -8.82
C VAL A 3 1.61 -1.76 -9.06
N MET A 4 1.74 -2.90 -8.40
CA MET A 4 0.78 -3.99 -8.44
C MET A 4 0.43 -4.38 -7.01
N VAL A 5 -0.84 -4.21 -6.65
CA VAL A 5 -1.38 -4.81 -5.42
C VAL A 5 -1.44 -6.31 -5.61
N THR A 6 -0.80 -7.06 -4.72
CA THR A 6 -0.75 -8.53 -4.80
C THR A 6 -1.71 -9.21 -3.85
N SER A 7 -2.01 -8.58 -2.73
CA SER A 7 -2.92 -9.13 -1.72
C SER A 7 -3.48 -8.01 -0.85
N VAL A 8 -4.74 -8.16 -0.44
CA VAL A 8 -5.38 -7.30 0.55
C VAL A 8 -5.80 -8.18 1.71
N ASN A 9 -5.28 -7.91 2.90
CA ASN A 9 -5.54 -8.70 4.10
C ASN A 9 -6.32 -7.82 5.08
N VAL A 10 -7.57 -8.18 5.34
CA VAL A 10 -8.39 -7.51 6.35
C VAL A 10 -8.18 -8.20 7.69
N LYS A 11 -7.81 -7.42 8.71
CA LYS A 11 -7.62 -7.91 10.08
C LYS A 11 -8.91 -7.66 10.85
N TYR A 12 -9.35 -8.70 11.55
CA TYR A 12 -10.48 -8.63 12.47
C TYR A 12 -9.99 -8.86 13.89
N ASP A 13 -10.63 -8.24 14.86
CA ASP A 13 -10.39 -8.53 16.28
C ASP A 13 -11.12 -9.80 16.73
N ASN A 14 -10.96 -10.16 18.01
CA ASN A 14 -11.57 -11.36 18.60
C ASN A 14 -13.11 -11.27 18.70
N GLU A 15 -13.68 -10.08 18.49
CA GLU A 15 -15.12 -9.82 18.51
C GLU A 15 -15.71 -9.80 17.09
N GLY A 16 -14.87 -9.95 16.07
CA GLY A 16 -15.26 -9.96 14.66
C GLY A 16 -15.35 -8.57 14.03
N ASN A 17 -14.93 -7.51 14.71
CA ASN A 17 -14.89 -6.17 14.13
C ASN A 17 -13.63 -5.98 13.30
N GLN A 18 -13.75 -5.26 12.20
CA GLN A 18 -12.58 -4.91 11.39
C GLN A 18 -11.64 -4.03 12.22
N ASN A 19 -10.38 -4.43 12.37
CA ASN A 19 -9.37 -3.73 13.16
C ASN A 19 -8.30 -3.04 12.26
N GLY A 20 -8.20 -3.45 10.99
CA GLY A 20 -7.36 -2.75 10.03
C GLY A 20 -7.22 -3.52 8.72
N VAL A 21 -6.53 -2.92 7.74
CA VAL A 21 -6.27 -3.55 6.45
C VAL A 21 -4.80 -3.47 6.10
N GLN A 22 -4.26 -4.53 5.52
CA GLN A 22 -2.87 -4.58 5.07
C GLN A 22 -2.84 -4.90 3.58
N VAL A 23 -2.41 -3.91 2.80
CA VAL A 23 -2.30 -4.01 1.35
C VAL A 23 -0.86 -4.36 0.99
N GLN A 24 -0.65 -5.57 0.47
CA GLN A 24 0.64 -6.00 -0.05
C GLN A 24 0.80 -5.56 -1.50
N PHE A 25 2.00 -5.13 -1.86
CA PHE A 25 2.29 -4.64 -3.19
C PHE A 25 3.69 -4.99 -3.67
N LYS A 26 3.84 -4.96 -4.99
CA LYS A 26 5.12 -4.92 -5.68
C LYS A 26 5.20 -3.64 -6.50
N ALA A 27 6.31 -2.94 -6.38
CA ALA A 27 6.60 -1.76 -7.17
C ALA A 27 7.87 -1.98 -7.99
N SER A 28 7.85 -1.56 -9.24
CA SER A 28 9.02 -1.57 -10.11
C SER A 28 9.17 -0.26 -10.87
N ASN A 29 10.41 0.21 -10.98
CA ASN A 29 10.75 1.32 -11.85
C ASN A 29 11.85 0.88 -12.81
N LYS A 30 11.47 0.60 -14.07
CA LYS A 30 12.37 0.16 -15.13
C LYS A 30 13.46 1.18 -15.46
N GLU A 31 13.19 2.48 -15.26
CA GLU A 31 14.16 3.55 -15.56
C GLU A 31 15.26 3.66 -14.50
N ARG A 32 15.00 3.19 -13.27
CA ARG A 32 15.95 3.29 -12.14
C ARG A 32 16.41 1.92 -11.61
N THR A 33 15.99 0.82 -12.24
CA THR A 33 16.26 -0.57 -11.79
C THR A 33 15.83 -0.81 -10.33
N ILE A 34 14.82 -0.08 -9.85
CA ILE A 34 14.30 -0.23 -8.48
C ILE A 34 13.18 -1.27 -8.52
N ASN A 35 13.29 -2.29 -7.67
CA ASN A 35 12.23 -3.24 -7.39
C ASN A 35 11.98 -3.25 -5.88
N ALA A 36 10.74 -3.02 -5.47
CA ALA A 36 10.34 -3.03 -4.07
C ALA A 36 9.16 -3.99 -3.88
N ASN A 37 9.18 -4.69 -2.75
CA ASN A 37 8.06 -5.49 -2.27
C ASN A 37 7.76 -4.98 -0.86
N GLY A 38 6.49 -4.76 -0.55
CA GLY A 38 6.14 -4.19 0.74
C GLY A 38 4.67 -4.37 1.06
N PHE A 39 4.29 -3.81 2.19
CA PHE A 39 2.91 -3.67 2.58
C PHE A 39 2.67 -2.28 3.14
N ILE A 40 1.45 -1.78 2.96
CA ILE A 40 0.98 -0.55 3.59
C ILE A 40 -0.16 -0.93 4.53
N PRO A 41 -0.03 -0.64 5.84
CA PRO A 41 -1.16 -0.72 6.75
C PRO A 41 -2.09 0.47 6.47
N LEU A 42 -3.37 0.18 6.27
CA LEU A 42 -4.44 1.16 6.17
C LEU A 42 -5.31 1.04 7.42
N THR A 43 -5.71 2.19 7.95
CA THR A 43 -6.82 2.27 8.89
C THR A 43 -8.13 1.92 8.20
N ASN A 44 -9.17 1.58 8.97
CA ASN A 44 -10.48 1.28 8.41
C ASN A 44 -11.03 2.47 7.60
N GLU A 45 -10.88 3.69 8.12
CA GLU A 45 -11.33 4.92 7.46
C GLU A 45 -10.63 5.17 6.12
N GLN A 46 -9.35 4.79 6.01
CA GLN A 46 -8.61 4.91 4.75
C GLN A 46 -9.01 3.84 3.73
N TYR A 47 -9.44 2.68 4.20
CA TYR A 47 -9.88 1.58 3.34
C TYR A 47 -11.32 1.75 2.87
N GLU A 48 -12.20 2.24 3.74
CA GLU A 48 -13.62 2.42 3.47
C GLU A 48 -13.84 3.44 2.33
N GLY A 49 -14.57 3.02 1.29
CA GLY A 49 -14.74 3.76 0.05
C GLY A 49 -13.55 3.67 -0.93
N ASN A 50 -12.44 3.04 -0.55
CA ASN A 50 -11.24 2.84 -1.36
C ASN A 50 -10.92 1.36 -1.66
N GLU A 51 -11.89 0.47 -1.48
CA GLU A 51 -11.72 -0.99 -1.51
C GLU A 51 -11.32 -1.53 -2.90
N SER A 52 -11.62 -0.78 -3.96
CA SER A 52 -11.27 -1.16 -5.33
C SER A 52 -9.75 -1.20 -5.53
N ILE A 53 -9.28 -2.18 -6.31
CA ILE A 53 -7.85 -2.34 -6.63
C ILE A 53 -7.23 -1.07 -7.23
N ASP A 54 -7.96 -0.33 -8.08
CA ASP A 54 -7.45 0.91 -8.66
C ASP A 54 -7.17 1.99 -7.61
N LYS A 55 -8.10 2.17 -6.65
CA LYS A 55 -7.94 3.14 -5.55
C LYS A 55 -6.82 2.72 -4.59
N LEU A 56 -6.76 1.44 -4.22
CA LEU A 56 -5.66 0.91 -3.40
C LEU A 56 -4.30 1.07 -4.10
N THR A 57 -4.25 0.83 -5.41
CA THR A 57 -3.03 1.04 -6.20
C THR A 57 -2.62 2.51 -6.20
N GLY A 58 -3.59 3.43 -6.26
CA GLY A 58 -3.36 4.88 -6.13
C GLY A 58 -2.74 5.25 -4.78
N ILE A 59 -3.33 4.77 -3.68
CA ILE A 59 -2.82 4.98 -2.32
C ILE A 59 -1.40 4.42 -2.19
N VAL A 60 -1.19 3.17 -2.59
CA VAL A 60 0.13 2.52 -2.51
C VAL A 60 1.18 3.29 -3.32
N ARG A 61 0.81 3.75 -4.53
CA ARG A 61 1.71 4.51 -5.39
C ARG A 61 2.13 5.83 -4.74
N GLN A 62 1.19 6.52 -4.08
CA GLN A 62 1.46 7.79 -3.42
C GLN A 62 2.34 7.61 -2.20
N GLU A 63 1.99 6.68 -1.30
CA GLU A 63 2.79 6.36 -0.10
C GLU A 63 4.21 5.90 -0.47
N PHE A 64 4.34 5.03 -1.46
CA PHE A 64 5.64 4.56 -1.91
C PHE A 64 6.46 5.66 -2.60
N ALA A 65 5.81 6.57 -3.34
CA ALA A 65 6.48 7.73 -3.91
C ALA A 65 6.98 8.67 -2.81
N ASN A 66 6.18 8.92 -1.76
CA ASN A 66 6.60 9.72 -0.60
C ASN A 66 7.84 9.10 0.06
N GLN A 67 7.82 7.80 0.34
CA GLN A 67 8.96 7.10 0.96
C GLN A 67 10.25 7.15 0.11
N ILE A 68 10.16 7.08 -1.22
CA ILE A 68 11.35 7.20 -2.08
C ILE A 68 11.79 8.66 -2.24
N MET A 69 10.87 9.61 -2.19
CA MET A 69 11.19 11.04 -2.28
C MET A 69 11.70 11.61 -0.96
N GLU A 70 11.37 10.99 0.18
CA GLU A 70 11.72 11.46 1.53
C GLU A 70 13.11 11.03 2.06
N GLU A 71 13.98 10.37 1.29
CA GLU A 71 15.40 10.26 1.67
C GLU A 71 16.39 10.47 0.49
N PRO A 72 17.48 11.26 0.67
CA PRO A 72 18.25 11.36 1.92
C PRO A 72 18.43 12.78 2.48
N ASN A 73 18.04 12.99 3.74
CA ASN A 73 18.65 13.91 4.70
C ASN A 73 18.39 13.24 6.06
N THR A 74 19.31 12.62 6.79
CA THR A 74 20.71 12.95 7.10
C THR A 74 21.38 11.70 7.68
#